data_AF-W2ILJ9-F1
#
_entry.id   AF-W2ILJ9-F1
#
_cell.length_a   1.000
_cell.length_b   1.000
_cell.length_c   1.000
_cell.angle_alpha   90.00
_cell.angle_beta   90.00
_cell.angle_gamma   90.00
#
_symmetry.space_group_name_H-M   'P 1'
#
loop_
_entity.id
_entity.type
_entity.pdbx_description
1 polymer ?
#
loop_
_entity_poly.entity_id
_entity_poly.type
_entity_poly.pdbx_seq_one_letter_code
_entity_poly.pdbx_strand_id
1 'polypeptide(L)'
;MTLAGKYEDDALYRLIQQAKRNPETTSLATHLQGELTQYWITMKKDPGEIYRKFQLDEIQSKKDIFNKPEFAAWVNYADQLSVTYPGLPVSKTSTLTKFFLLTMIFSSLLWP
;
A
#
# COMPACT_ATOMS: atom_id res chain seq x y z
N MET A 1 -13.42 14.63 12.95
CA MET A 1 -13.94 14.06 11.68
C MET A 1 -13.04 14.57 10.56
N THR A 2 -12.15 13.72 10.06
CA THR A 2 -11.29 13.99 8.89
C THR A 2 -12.03 13.65 7.59
N LEU A 3 -11.56 14.18 6.46
CA LEU A 3 -12.18 14.01 5.14
C LEU A 3 -12.32 12.52 4.75
N ALA A 4 -11.39 11.66 5.19
CA ALA A 4 -11.44 10.20 5.01
C ALA A 4 -12.60 9.50 5.75
N GLY A 5 -13.16 10.09 6.81
CA GLY A 5 -14.31 9.52 7.50
C GLY A 5 -15.65 9.72 6.78
N LYS A 6 -15.71 10.62 5.77
CA LYS A 6 -16.94 10.95 5.03
C LYS A 6 -17.01 10.37 3.62
N TYR A 7 -15.87 9.94 3.06
CA TYR A 7 -15.77 9.33 1.75
C TYR A 7 -15.21 7.92 1.89
N GLU A 8 -15.68 6.97 1.08
CA GLU A 8 -15.05 5.66 0.98
C GLU A 8 -13.57 5.84 0.59
N ASP A 9 -12.65 5.20 1.31
CA ASP A 9 -11.20 5.38 1.17
C ASP A 9 -10.75 5.27 -0.30
N ASP A 10 -11.44 4.44 -1.10
CA ASP A 10 -11.19 4.23 -2.53
C ASP A 10 -11.55 5.45 -3.39
N ALA A 11 -12.70 6.08 -3.12
CA ALA A 11 -13.12 7.27 -3.84
C ALA A 11 -12.18 8.44 -3.55
N LEU A 12 -11.77 8.58 -2.28
CA LEU A 12 -10.83 9.61 -1.87
C LEU A 12 -9.44 9.39 -2.47
N TYR A 13 -8.92 8.17 -2.44
CA TYR A 13 -7.65 7.84 -3.07
C TYR A 13 -7.66 8.14 -4.57
N ARG A 14 -8.72 7.73 -5.30
CA ARG A 14 -8.87 8.01 -6.74
C ARG A 14 -8.89 9.51 -7.03
N LEU A 15 -9.63 10.29 -6.24
CA LEU A 15 -9.69 11.74 -6.40
C LEU A 15 -8.33 12.40 -6.16
N ILE A 16 -7.58 11.95 -5.14
CA ILE A 16 -6.22 12.39 -4.89
C ILE A 16 -5.30 12.07 -6.08
N GLN A 17 -5.35 10.84 -6.62
CA GLN A 17 -4.54 10.47 -7.78
C GLN A 17 -4.86 11.31 -9.02
N GLN A 18 -6.12 11.68 -9.23
CA GLN A 18 -6.52 12.60 -10.30
C GLN A 18 -5.97 14.00 -10.07
N ALA A 19 -6.09 14.53 -8.84
CA ALA A 19 -5.58 15.85 -8.48
C ALA A 19 -4.04 15.95 -8.58
N LYS A 20 -3.30 14.85 -8.38
CA LYS A 20 -1.85 14.80 -8.60
C LYS A 20 -1.44 14.97 -10.07
N ARG A 21 -2.36 14.83 -11.02
CA ARG A 21 -2.08 15.02 -12.46
C ARG A 21 -2.11 16.48 -12.88
N ASN A 22 -2.75 17.35 -12.10
CA ASN A 22 -2.78 18.79 -12.36
C ASN A 22 -1.70 19.49 -11.52
N PRO A 23 -0.71 20.15 -12.15
CA PRO A 23 0.39 20.84 -11.45
C PRO A 23 -0.08 21.83 -10.36
N GLU A 24 -1.21 22.50 -10.55
CA GLU A 24 -1.75 23.47 -9.59
C GLU A 24 -2.24 22.80 -8.30
N THR A 25 -2.69 21.55 -8.39
CA THR A 25 -3.26 20.80 -7.26
C THR A 25 -2.33 19.71 -6.72
N THR A 26 -1.18 19.45 -7.36
CA THR A 26 -0.24 18.38 -6.98
C THR A 26 0.27 18.50 -5.56
N SER A 27 0.58 19.72 -5.09
CA SER A 27 1.07 19.94 -3.72
C SER A 27 0.01 19.55 -2.69
N LEU A 28 -1.22 20.06 -2.84
CA LEU A 28 -2.34 19.74 -1.97
C LEU A 28 -2.67 18.25 -2.02
N ALA A 29 -2.70 17.65 -3.21
CA ALA A 29 -2.99 16.23 -3.37
C ALA A 29 -1.92 15.34 -2.72
N THR A 30 -0.65 15.75 -2.75
CA THR A 30 0.45 15.05 -2.07
C THR A 30 0.28 15.13 -0.55
N HIS A 31 -0.11 16.30 -0.03
CA HIS A 31 -0.40 16.46 1.39
C HIS A 31 -1.56 15.56 1.84
N LEU A 32 -2.68 15.58 1.11
CA LEU A 32 -3.84 14.73 1.37
C LEU A 32 -3.51 13.24 1.28
N GLN A 33 -2.64 12.82 0.35
CA GLN A 33 -2.17 11.44 0.29
C GLN A 33 -1.41 11.04 1.56
N GLY A 34 -0.60 11.95 2.12
CA GLY A 34 0.10 11.73 3.39
C GLY A 34 -0.87 11.56 4.56
N GLU A 35 -1.87 12.43 4.66
CA GLU A 35 -2.92 12.33 5.69
C GLU A 35 -3.71 11.02 5.57
N LEU A 36 -4.05 10.60 4.35
CA LEU A 36 -4.75 9.36 4.08
C LEU A 36 -3.93 8.13 4.51
N THR A 37 -2.62 8.13 4.21
CA THR A 37 -1.71 7.06 4.66
C THR A 37 -1.63 7.01 6.19
N GLN A 38 -1.50 8.15 6.85
CA GLN A 38 -1.47 8.21 8.32
C GLN A 38 -2.78 7.73 8.93
N TYR A 39 -3.90 8.06 8.31
CA TYR A 39 -5.22 7.56 8.69
C TYR A 39 -5.28 6.03 8.57
N TRP A 40 -4.82 5.44 7.47
CA TRP A 40 -4.78 3.98 7.30
C TRP A 40 -3.93 3.29 8.37
N ILE A 41 -2.78 3.87 8.72
CA ILE A 41 -1.92 3.37 9.80
C ILE A 41 -2.68 3.42 11.13
N THR A 42 -3.29 4.57 11.45
CA THR A 42 -4.04 4.77 12.70
C THR A 42 -5.20 3.79 12.84
N MET A 43 -5.90 3.53 11.73
CA MET A 43 -7.00 2.57 11.65
C MET A 43 -6.54 1.12 11.53
N LYS A 44 -5.23 0.87 11.47
CA LYS A 44 -4.61 -0.45 11.32
C LYS A 44 -5.17 -1.23 10.13
N LYS A 45 -5.36 -0.53 9.01
CA LYS A 45 -5.91 -1.11 7.79
C LYS A 45 -5.04 -2.28 7.32
N ASP A 46 -5.69 -3.34 6.85
CA ASP A 46 -4.99 -4.54 6.38
C ASP A 46 -4.06 -4.18 5.20
N PRO A 47 -2.76 -4.56 5.24
CA PRO A 47 -1.87 -4.28 4.12
C PRO A 47 -2.31 -4.91 2.80
N GLY A 48 -3.05 -6.03 2.82
CA GLY A 48 -3.64 -6.63 1.62
C GLY A 48 -4.77 -5.80 1.03
N GLU A 49 -5.58 -5.14 1.86
CA GLU A 49 -6.55 -4.13 1.42
C GLU A 49 -5.84 -2.98 0.72
N ILE A 50 -4.81 -2.39 1.35
CA ILE A 50 -4.06 -1.27 0.77
C ILE A 50 -3.31 -1.66 -0.51
N TYR A 51 -2.80 -2.89 -0.59
CA TYR A 51 -2.18 -3.44 -1.81
C TYR A 51 -3.14 -3.39 -3.01
N ARG A 52 -4.40 -3.76 -2.79
CA ARG A 52 -5.46 -3.68 -3.82
C ARG A 52 -5.88 -2.25 -4.13
N LYS A 53 -5.90 -1.35 -3.13
CA LYS A 53 -6.17 0.09 -3.38
C LYS A 53 -5.13 0.71 -4.30
N PHE A 54 -3.90 0.23 -4.25
CA PHE A 54 -2.82 0.62 -5.16
C PHE A 54 -2.84 -0.13 -6.50
N GLN A 55 -3.85 -0.97 -6.74
CA GLN A 55 -4.05 -1.74 -7.98
C GLN A 55 -2.85 -2.64 -8.31
N LEU A 56 -2.09 -3.05 -7.30
CA LEU A 56 -0.90 -3.88 -7.49
C LEU A 56 -1.24 -5.34 -7.80
N ASP A 57 -2.48 -5.75 -7.55
CA ASP A 57 -3.06 -7.06 -7.91
C ASP A 57 -3.56 -7.13 -9.35
N GLU A 58 -3.81 -5.98 -9.99
CA GLU A 58 -4.21 -5.88 -11.40
C GLU A 58 -3.02 -6.03 -12.37
N ILE A 59 -1.78 -5.96 -11.86
CA ILE A 59 -0.56 -6.04 -12.66
C ILE A 59 -0.23 -7.51 -12.97
N GLN A 60 -0.28 -7.86 -14.26
CA GLN A 60 -0.11 -9.24 -14.73
C GLN A 60 1.29 -9.82 -14.47
N SER A 61 2.34 -9.02 -14.63
CA SER A 61 3.73 -9.47 -14.44
C SER A 61 4.22 -9.11 -13.05
N LYS A 62 4.57 -10.13 -12.25
CA LYS A 62 5.18 -9.93 -10.93
C LYS A 62 6.49 -9.15 -10.98
N LYS A 63 7.25 -9.27 -12.08
CA LYS A 63 8.50 -8.49 -12.26
C LYS A 63 8.20 -7.01 -12.45
N ASP A 64 7.07 -6.67 -13.05
CA ASP A 64 6.71 -5.30 -13.37
C ASP A 64 6.19 -4.56 -12.13
N ILE A 65 5.62 -5.29 -11.16
CA ILE A 65 5.16 -4.77 -9.87
C ILE A 65 6.31 -4.09 -9.12
N PHE A 66 7.50 -4.71 -9.07
CA PHE A 66 8.64 -4.17 -8.34
C PHE A 66 9.15 -2.83 -8.87
N ASN A 67 8.84 -2.52 -10.13
CA ASN A 67 9.23 -1.25 -10.76
C ASN A 67 8.18 -0.15 -10.57
N LYS A 68 7.06 -0.43 -9.90
CA LYS A 68 6.00 0.55 -9.66
C LYS A 68 6.28 1.38 -8.41
N PRO A 69 6.17 2.73 -8.46
CA PRO A 69 6.29 3.56 -7.28
C PRO A 69 5.22 3.24 -6.22
N GLU A 70 4.05 2.75 -6.64
CA GLU A 70 2.98 2.28 -5.77
C GLU A 70 3.41 1.08 -4.92
N PHE A 71 4.24 0.18 -5.45
CA PHE A 71 4.78 -0.94 -4.67
C PHE A 71 5.71 -0.44 -3.57
N ALA A 72 6.60 0.50 -3.87
CA ALA A 72 7.47 1.11 -2.87
C ALA A 72 6.67 1.86 -1.79
N ALA A 73 5.61 2.57 -2.18
CA ALA A 73 4.71 3.22 -1.23
C ALA A 73 4.00 2.22 -0.31
N TRP A 74 3.58 1.07 -0.84
CA TRP A 74 2.94 0.00 -0.06
C TRP A 74 3.91 -0.65 0.93
N VAL A 75 5.16 -0.90 0.51
CA VAL A 75 6.23 -1.40 1.39
C VAL A 75 6.43 -0.44 2.57
N ASN A 76 6.61 0.84 2.29
CA ASN A 76 6.78 1.86 3.32
C ASN A 76 5.59 1.92 4.29
N TYR A 77 4.36 1.79 3.78
CA TYR A 77 3.15 1.72 4.62
C TYR A 77 3.18 0.50 5.55
N ALA A 78 3.46 -0.69 5.01
CA ALA A 78 3.48 -1.93 5.79
C ALA A 78 4.59 -1.89 6.87
N ASP A 79 5.75 -1.33 6.53
CA ASP A 79 6.86 -1.15 7.46
C ASP A 79 6.49 -0.16 8.57
N GLN A 80 5.92 1.00 8.23
CA GLN A 80 5.46 1.96 9.24
C GLN A 80 4.36 1.39 10.15
N LEU A 81 3.42 0.63 9.59
CA LEU A 81 2.37 -0.02 10.38
C LEU A 81 2.96 -1.03 11.38
N SER A 82 3.94 -1.82 10.95
CA SER A 82 4.60 -2.82 11.82
C SER A 82 5.46 -2.19 12.91
N VAL A 83 6.18 -1.10 12.60
CA VAL A 83 6.93 -0.31 13.59
C VAL A 83 5.98 0.35 14.60
N THR A 84 4.85 0.89 14.15
CA THR A 84 3.88 1.58 15.02
C THR A 84 3.14 0.59 15.94
N TYR A 85 2.90 -0.64 15.47
CA TYR A 85 2.14 -1.65 16.19
C TYR A 85 2.82 -3.03 16.17
N PRO A 86 3.92 -3.21 16.91
CA PRO A 86 4.72 -4.44 16.91
C PRO A 86 3.98 -5.69 17.44
N GLY A 87 2.84 -5.51 18.11
CA GLY A 87 1.97 -6.58 18.62
C GLY A 87 0.86 -7.03 17.67
N LEU A 88 0.67 -6.38 16.51
CA LEU A 88 -0.32 -6.82 15.54
C LEU A 88 0.06 -8.22 15.01
N PRO A 89 -0.89 -9.16 14.81
CA PRO A 89 -0.62 -10.47 14.22
C PRO A 89 0.08 -10.40 12.85
N VAL A 90 -0.11 -9.29 12.13
CA VAL A 90 0.59 -8.92 10.89
C VAL A 90 2.11 -8.78 11.11
N SER A 91 2.56 -8.46 12.32
CA SER A 91 3.96 -8.26 12.70
C SER A 91 4.76 -9.54 12.91
N LYS A 92 4.13 -10.71 13.13
CA LYS A 92 4.90 -11.96 13.34
C LYS A 92 5.39 -12.59 12.05
N THR A 93 4.83 -12.18 10.92
CA THR A 93 5.29 -12.51 9.58
C THR A 93 4.97 -11.29 8.73
N SER A 94 5.94 -10.43 8.43
CA SER A 94 5.64 -9.27 7.59
C SER A 94 5.02 -9.74 6.28
N THR A 95 4.13 -8.95 5.67
CA THR A 95 3.57 -9.32 4.35
C THR A 95 4.68 -9.49 3.33
N LEU A 96 5.80 -8.78 3.48
CA LEU A 96 7.03 -9.03 2.73
C LEU A 96 7.62 -10.40 3.06
N THR A 97 7.76 -10.83 4.32
CA THR A 97 8.24 -12.18 4.65
C THR A 97 7.30 -13.25 4.10
N LYS A 98 5.97 -13.08 4.18
CA LYS A 98 5.00 -13.99 3.53
C LYS A 98 5.11 -13.98 2.01
N PHE A 99 5.27 -12.80 1.39
CA PHE A 99 5.42 -12.66 -0.06
C PHE A 99 6.75 -13.27 -0.54
N PHE A 100 7.86 -13.00 0.16
CA PHE A 100 9.17 -13.59 -0.08
C PHE A 100 9.17 -15.10 0.15
N LEU A 101 8.56 -15.61 1.21
CA LEU A 101 8.39 -17.05 1.44
C LEU A 101 7.54 -17.68 0.35
N LEU A 102 6.43 -17.05 -0.05
CA LEU A 102 5.60 -17.49 -1.17
C LEU A 102 6.34 -17.41 -2.51
N THR A 103 7.24 -16.45 -2.75
CA THR A 103 8.04 -16.43 -3.98
C THR A 103 9.19 -17.42 -3.95
N MET A 104 9.84 -17.62 -2.79
CA MET A 104 10.95 -18.56 -2.62
C MET A 104 10.50 -20.01 -2.79
N ILE A 105 9.36 -20.38 -2.20
CA ILE A 105 8.79 -21.74 -2.29
C ILE A 105 8.44 -22.10 -3.75
N PHE A 106 8.02 -21.13 -4.57
CA PHE A 106 7.75 -21.39 -5.99
C PHE A 106 9.02 -21.34 -6.87
N SER A 107 10.04 -20.56 -6.52
CA SER A 107 11.32 -20.57 -7.25
C SER A 107 12.15 -21.84 -7.02
N SER A 108 11.99 -22.54 -5.87
CA SER A 108 12.69 -23.81 -5.60
C SER A 108 12.00 -25.05 -6.20
N LEU A 109 10.82 -24.89 -6.81
CA LEU A 109 10.05 -25.98 -7.46
C LEU A 109 9.98 -25.83 -8.99
N LEU A 110 10.54 -24.75 -9.56
CA LEU A 110 10.48 -24.44 -10.99
C LEU A 110 11.86 -24.33 -11.66
N TRP A 111 12.90 -24.95 -11.09
CA TRP A 111 14.13 -25.24 -11.83
C TRP A 111 14.77 -26.55 -11.35
N PRO A 112 15.27 -27.43 -12.26
CA PRO A 112 16.02 -28.64 -11.93
C PRO A 112 17.44 -28.37 -11.40
#